data_AF-A0A535W5M3-F1
#
_entry.id   AF-A0A535W5M3-F1
#
_cell.length_a   1.000
_cell.length_b   1.000
_cell.length_c   1.000
_cell.angle_alpha   90.00
_cell.angle_beta   90.00
_cell.angle_gamma   90.00
#
_symmetry.space_group_name_H-M   'P 1'
#
loop_
_entity.id
_entity.type
_entity.pdbx_description
1 polymer ?
#
loop_
_entity_poly.entity_id
_entity_poly.type
_entity_poly.pdbx_seq_one_letter_code
_entity_poly.pdbx_strand_id
1 'polypeptide(L)'
;MKFLFDDESFSFETLRTAGFAAYGGADLGEVLTTARHIGEGDEASWHQAWKTTAQRVAEVGEQALASGHRVSAREALLRASNYYRTAGDFLLEKPATDPEMTLLSAGQHDTFAAAAALFDTPVQAVSIPYEDTTLPAYLFLVDDSGAARPTIIYNSGYDSTREESYFVIAAAALRRGYNVLAFDGPGQGAALREQKLVMRPDWEAVITPVVDYALTRGEIAADKIVLFGYSLGGYLVARAA
;
A
#
# COMPACT_ATOMS: atom_id res chain seq x y z
N MET A 1 8.05 8.57 -19.78
CA MET A 1 7.27 9.83 -19.86
C MET A 1 7.89 10.77 -18.85
N LYS A 2 8.40 11.94 -19.28
CA LYS A 2 9.05 12.89 -18.36
C LYS A 2 8.02 13.55 -17.44
N PHE A 3 8.24 13.48 -16.13
CA PHE A 3 7.43 14.11 -15.10
C PHE A 3 8.34 14.65 -13.99
N LEU A 4 8.52 15.98 -13.97
CA LEU A 4 9.33 16.77 -13.02
C LEU A 4 10.85 16.52 -13.01
N PHE A 5 11.33 15.33 -13.33
CA PHE A 5 12.76 14.94 -13.33
C PHE A 5 13.23 14.48 -14.71
N ASP A 6 14.52 14.62 -15.00
CA ASP A 6 15.17 14.03 -16.18
C ASP A 6 15.59 12.57 -15.95
N ASP A 7 15.95 12.20 -14.72
CA ASP A 7 16.16 10.81 -14.32
C ASP A 7 14.86 10.01 -14.46
N GLU A 8 14.95 8.89 -15.18
CA GLU A 8 13.76 8.09 -15.51
C GLU A 8 13.11 7.45 -14.29
N SER A 9 13.92 7.04 -13.30
CA SER A 9 13.43 6.39 -12.08
C SER A 9 12.72 7.41 -11.19
N PHE A 10 13.33 8.58 -11.00
CA PHE A 10 12.73 9.67 -10.22
C PHE A 10 11.46 10.17 -10.89
N SER A 11 11.47 10.32 -12.22
CA SER A 11 10.30 10.69 -13.00
C SER A 11 9.18 9.65 -12.86
N PHE A 12 9.51 8.36 -12.88
CA PHE A 12 8.54 7.29 -12.72
C PHE A 12 7.92 7.28 -11.33
N GLU A 13 8.73 7.25 -10.27
CA GLU A 13 8.21 7.19 -8.89
C GLU A 13 7.43 8.45 -8.52
N THR A 14 7.86 9.62 -9.01
CA THR A 14 7.11 10.87 -8.79
C THR A 14 5.75 10.83 -9.49
N LEU A 15 5.69 10.26 -10.71
CA LEU A 15 4.44 10.11 -11.46
C LEU A 15 3.52 9.09 -10.80
N ARG A 16 4.06 7.96 -10.30
CA ARG A 16 3.32 6.96 -9.52
C ARG A 16 2.67 7.61 -8.30
N THR A 17 3.45 8.33 -7.50
CA THR A 17 2.96 9.05 -6.32
C THR A 17 1.90 10.09 -6.67
N ALA A 18 2.11 10.90 -7.70
CA ALA A 18 1.12 11.86 -8.18
C ALA A 18 -0.16 11.18 -8.69
N GLY A 19 -0.05 10.03 -9.34
CA GLY A 19 -1.18 9.26 -9.87
C GLY A 19 -2.17 8.83 -8.79
N PHE A 20 -1.69 8.60 -7.56
CA PHE A 20 -2.55 8.24 -6.43
C PHE A 20 -3.41 9.40 -5.89
N ALA A 21 -3.23 10.63 -6.39
CA ALA A 21 -4.11 11.75 -6.07
C ALA A 21 -5.59 11.47 -6.42
N ALA A 22 -5.85 10.67 -7.46
CA ALA A 22 -7.21 10.29 -7.87
C ALA A 22 -8.00 9.52 -6.79
N TYR A 23 -7.30 8.91 -5.82
CA TYR A 23 -7.88 8.16 -4.71
C TYR A 23 -7.37 8.65 -3.34
N GLY A 24 -6.91 9.91 -3.27
CA GLY A 24 -6.53 10.56 -2.01
C GLY A 24 -5.14 10.21 -1.47
N GLY A 25 -4.32 9.49 -2.22
CA GLY A 25 -2.95 9.13 -1.83
C GLY A 25 -1.91 10.23 -2.08
N ALA A 26 -2.29 11.33 -2.73
CA ALA A 26 -1.42 12.50 -2.91
C ALA A 26 -2.24 13.78 -3.13
N ASP A 27 -1.61 14.93 -2.90
CA ASP A 27 -2.02 16.23 -3.42
C ASP A 27 -0.98 16.70 -4.43
N LEU A 28 -1.43 17.23 -5.57
CA LEU A 28 -0.53 17.59 -6.66
C LEU A 28 0.36 18.80 -6.31
N GLY A 29 -0.14 19.73 -5.50
CA GLY A 29 0.64 20.86 -4.99
C GLY A 29 1.73 20.42 -4.01
N GLU A 30 1.43 19.44 -3.15
CA GLU A 30 2.42 18.82 -2.26
C GLU A 30 3.51 18.11 -3.07
N VAL A 31 3.16 17.29 -4.07
CA VAL A 31 4.14 16.64 -4.96
C VAL A 31 5.04 17.67 -5.66
N LEU A 32 4.45 18.71 -6.26
CA LEU A 32 5.20 19.76 -6.97
C LEU A 32 6.13 20.53 -6.04
N THR A 33 5.72 20.76 -4.78
CA THR A 33 6.53 21.50 -3.80
C THR A 33 7.66 20.63 -3.29
N THR A 34 7.40 19.36 -2.97
CA THR A 34 8.40 18.40 -2.51
C THR A 34 9.46 18.17 -3.58
N ALA A 35 9.07 17.97 -4.84
CA ALA A 35 9.99 17.71 -5.94
C ALA A 35 11.00 18.85 -6.18
N ARG A 36 10.66 20.10 -5.86
CA ARG A 36 11.59 21.25 -5.98
C ARG A 36 12.78 21.19 -5.02
N HIS A 37 12.72 20.35 -4.00
CA HIS A 37 13.78 20.16 -3.02
C HIS A 37 14.66 18.94 -3.31
N ILE A 38 14.42 18.25 -4.43
CA ILE A 38 15.13 17.03 -4.82
C ILE A 38 16.10 17.38 -5.96
N GLY A 39 17.38 17.05 -5.76
CA GLY A 39 18.40 17.13 -6.81
C GLY A 39 18.26 15.97 -7.79
N GLU A 40 18.55 16.24 -9.07
CA GLU A 40 18.51 15.22 -10.12
C GLU A 40 19.44 14.04 -9.78
N GLY A 41 18.90 12.82 -9.73
CA GLY A 41 19.64 11.60 -9.37
C GLY A 41 20.17 11.55 -7.93
N ASP A 42 19.78 12.48 -7.05
CA ASP A 42 20.22 12.52 -5.64
C ASP A 42 19.20 11.80 -4.75
N GLU A 43 19.42 10.50 -4.52
CA GLU A 43 18.58 9.64 -3.70
C GLU A 43 18.49 10.11 -2.24
N ALA A 44 19.53 10.76 -1.71
CA ALA A 44 19.52 11.29 -0.35
C ALA A 44 18.57 12.50 -0.25
N SER A 45 18.59 13.39 -1.24
CA SER A 45 17.65 14.50 -1.32
C SER A 45 16.21 14.03 -1.54
N TRP A 46 16.01 12.96 -2.33
CA TRP A 46 14.70 12.32 -2.52
C TRP A 46 14.13 11.84 -1.20
N HIS A 47 14.90 11.00 -0.51
CA HIS A 47 14.53 10.43 0.77
C HIS A 47 14.18 11.53 1.78
N GLN A 48 15.07 12.52 1.95
CA GLN A 48 14.87 13.59 2.91
C GLN A 48 13.63 14.45 2.60
N ALA A 49 13.42 14.83 1.33
CA ALA A 49 12.30 15.68 0.93
C ALA A 49 10.95 14.98 1.13
N TRP A 50 10.83 13.71 0.72
CA TRP A 50 9.61 12.93 0.89
C TRP A 50 9.33 12.59 2.35
N LYS A 51 10.35 12.22 3.13
CA LYS A 51 10.20 11.98 4.58
C LYS A 51 9.72 13.23 5.31
N THR A 52 10.32 14.39 5.01
CA THR A 52 9.90 15.68 5.59
C THR A 52 8.44 16.00 5.24
N THR A 53 8.04 15.72 4.00
CA THR A 53 6.66 15.92 3.54
C THR A 53 5.70 14.97 4.26
N ALA A 54 6.05 13.69 4.35
CA ALA A 54 5.25 12.69 5.04
C ALA A 54 5.00 13.05 6.50
N GLN A 55 6.05 13.44 7.23
CA GLN A 55 5.98 13.87 8.64
C GLN A 55 5.06 15.08 8.82
N ARG A 56 5.27 16.15 8.03
CA ARG A 56 4.42 17.35 8.08
C ARG A 56 2.95 17.02 7.82
N VAL A 57 2.66 16.17 6.84
CA VAL A 57 1.28 15.82 6.48
C VAL A 57 0.65 14.90 7.51
N ALA A 58 1.43 13.99 8.12
CA ALA A 58 0.98 13.18 9.26
C ALA A 58 0.57 14.06 10.44
N GLU A 59 1.42 15.04 10.82
CA GLU A 59 1.11 16.00 11.89
C GLU A 59 -0.19 16.77 11.62
N VAL A 60 -0.43 17.20 10.37
CA VAL A 60 -1.70 17.84 9.98
C VAL A 60 -2.88 16.88 10.19
N GLY A 61 -2.73 15.62 9.81
CA GLY A 61 -3.76 14.58 9.99
C GLY A 61 -4.07 14.31 11.45
N GLU A 62 -3.04 14.18 12.29
CA GLU A 62 -3.14 13.97 13.73
C GLU A 62 -3.81 15.17 14.44
N GLN A 63 -3.44 16.40 14.09
CA GLN A 63 -4.07 17.61 14.63
C GLN A 63 -5.54 17.73 14.22
N ALA A 64 -5.85 17.41 12.96
CA ALA A 64 -7.23 17.35 12.49
C ALA A 64 -8.04 16.29 13.26
N LEU A 65 -7.46 15.12 13.52
CA LEU A 65 -8.10 14.05 14.28
C LEU A 65 -8.37 14.47 15.72
N ALA A 66 -7.36 15.05 16.40
CA ALA A 66 -7.49 15.60 17.75
C ALA A 66 -8.55 16.71 17.84
N SER A 67 -8.76 17.45 16.75
CA SER A 67 -9.79 18.50 16.67
C SER A 67 -11.18 17.96 16.26
N GLY A 68 -11.34 16.65 16.06
CA GLY A 68 -12.60 16.04 15.63
C GLY A 68 -12.91 16.17 14.13
N HIS A 69 -11.99 16.70 13.33
CA HIS A 69 -12.14 16.86 11.88
C HIS A 69 -11.83 15.57 11.13
N ARG A 70 -12.71 14.56 11.26
CA ARG A 70 -12.50 13.19 10.76
C ARG A 70 -12.14 13.10 9.27
N VAL A 71 -12.82 13.86 8.41
CA VAL A 71 -12.58 13.83 6.95
C VAL A 71 -11.18 14.35 6.63
N SER A 72 -10.82 15.52 7.16
CA SER A 72 -9.50 16.12 6.98
C SER A 72 -8.37 15.26 7.55
N ALA A 73 -8.60 14.62 8.69
CA ALA A 73 -7.67 13.67 9.28
C ALA A 73 -7.42 12.48 8.35
N ARG A 74 -8.49 11.81 7.90
CA ARG A 74 -8.40 10.66 6.98
C ARG A 74 -7.62 11.01 5.72
N GLU A 75 -7.97 12.10 5.07
CA GLU A 75 -7.36 12.50 3.81
C GLU A 75 -5.87 12.83 3.97
N ALA A 76 -5.49 13.56 5.03
CA ALA A 76 -4.09 13.86 5.30
C ALA A 76 -3.29 12.57 5.63
N LEU A 77 -3.83 11.70 6.49
CA LEU A 77 -3.16 10.46 6.88
C LEU A 77 -2.97 9.50 5.69
N LEU A 78 -3.91 9.45 4.73
CA LEU A 78 -3.72 8.69 3.49
C LEU A 78 -2.55 9.21 2.65
N ARG A 79 -2.44 10.53 2.48
CA ARG A 79 -1.31 11.14 1.78
C ARG A 79 0.01 10.89 2.51
N ALA A 80 0.03 11.07 3.83
CA ALA A 80 1.20 10.80 4.66
C ALA A 80 1.70 9.35 4.49
N SER A 81 0.79 8.37 4.50
CA SER A 81 1.13 6.96 4.29
C SER A 81 1.85 6.74 2.95
N ASN A 82 1.29 7.27 1.87
CA ASN A 82 1.92 7.14 0.55
C ASN A 82 3.24 7.93 0.45
N TYR A 83 3.39 9.07 1.14
CA TYR A 83 4.65 9.82 1.16
C TYR A 83 5.74 9.12 1.98
N TYR A 84 5.40 8.42 3.07
CA TYR A 84 6.34 7.55 3.76
C TYR A 84 6.81 6.39 2.86
N ARG A 85 5.89 5.76 2.12
CA ARG A 85 6.22 4.76 1.08
C ARG A 85 7.21 5.34 0.08
N THR A 86 6.89 6.51 -0.48
CA THR A 86 7.68 7.18 -1.52
C THR A 86 9.08 7.55 -1.04
N ALA A 87 9.22 7.96 0.22
CA ALA A 87 10.52 8.28 0.82
C ALA A 87 11.49 7.08 0.88
N GLY A 88 10.97 5.86 0.75
CA GLY A 88 11.73 4.62 0.79
C GLY A 88 12.06 4.02 -0.57
N ASP A 89 11.58 4.59 -1.69
CA ASP A 89 11.66 3.96 -3.02
C ASP A 89 13.10 3.61 -3.45
N PHE A 90 14.09 4.39 -3.03
CA PHE A 90 15.51 4.17 -3.37
C PHE A 90 16.35 3.56 -2.23
N LEU A 91 15.76 3.19 -1.10
CA LEU A 91 16.45 2.49 0.00
C LEU A 91 16.44 0.96 -0.23
N LEU A 92 17.15 0.51 -1.27
CA LEU A 92 17.00 -0.84 -1.83
C LEU A 92 18.05 -1.87 -1.36
N GLU A 93 19.18 -1.45 -0.77
CA GLU A 93 20.29 -2.39 -0.51
C GLU A 93 19.93 -3.48 0.50
N LYS A 94 19.35 -3.11 1.65
CA LYS A 94 19.04 -4.04 2.75
C LYS A 94 17.75 -3.67 3.47
N PRO A 95 16.60 -3.66 2.78
CA PRO A 95 15.35 -3.13 3.31
C PRO A 95 14.86 -3.82 4.60
N ALA A 96 15.23 -5.10 4.82
CA ALA A 96 14.87 -5.85 6.03
C ALA A 96 15.75 -5.57 7.25
N THR A 97 16.85 -4.82 7.08
CA THR A 97 17.78 -4.48 8.19
C THR A 97 18.13 -3.00 8.25
N ASP A 98 17.66 -2.19 7.31
CA ASP A 98 17.86 -0.76 7.31
C ASP A 98 16.96 -0.09 8.37
N PRO A 99 17.53 0.59 9.38
CA PRO A 99 16.74 1.29 10.39
C PRO A 99 15.84 2.38 9.81
N GLU A 100 16.28 3.04 8.73
CA GLU A 100 15.49 4.09 8.07
C GLU A 100 14.27 3.49 7.36
N MET A 101 14.45 2.38 6.63
CA MET A 101 13.33 1.65 6.04
C MET A 101 12.33 1.16 7.10
N THR A 102 12.83 0.78 8.28
CA THR A 102 11.98 0.38 9.41
C THR A 102 11.13 1.55 9.90
N LEU A 103 11.72 2.73 10.06
CA LEU A 103 11.00 3.96 10.46
C LEU A 103 9.96 4.37 9.42
N LEU A 104 10.32 4.35 8.14
CA LEU A 104 9.41 4.70 7.05
C LEU A 104 8.24 3.70 6.95
N SER A 105 8.51 2.41 7.10
CA SER A 105 7.47 1.37 7.06
C SER A 105 6.50 1.51 8.24
N ALA A 106 7.01 1.82 9.44
CA ALA A 106 6.16 2.12 10.60
C ALA A 106 5.30 3.37 10.35
N GLY A 107 5.89 4.46 9.86
CA GLY A 107 5.16 5.69 9.52
C GLY A 107 4.08 5.45 8.47
N GLN A 108 4.38 4.66 7.42
CA GLN A 108 3.40 4.26 6.41
C GLN A 108 2.25 3.45 7.02
N HIS A 109 2.57 2.45 7.84
CA HIS A 109 1.61 1.56 8.47
C HIS A 109 0.67 2.32 9.42
N ASP A 110 1.25 3.09 10.34
CA ASP A 110 0.52 3.79 11.40
C ASP A 110 -0.43 4.84 10.81
N THR A 111 0.05 5.63 9.85
CA THR A 111 -0.79 6.63 9.17
C THR A 111 -1.88 5.98 8.33
N PHE A 112 -1.61 4.87 7.62
CA PHE A 112 -2.65 4.16 6.89
C PHE A 112 -3.70 3.56 7.82
N ALA A 113 -3.28 2.89 8.90
CA ALA A 113 -4.17 2.27 9.87
C ALA A 113 -5.08 3.33 10.54
N ALA A 114 -4.51 4.46 10.94
CA ALA A 114 -5.25 5.60 11.48
C ALA A 114 -6.25 6.16 10.45
N ALA A 115 -5.87 6.27 9.18
CA ALA A 115 -6.78 6.69 8.11
C ALA A 115 -7.91 5.66 7.88
N ALA A 116 -7.58 4.37 7.82
CA ALA A 116 -8.51 3.28 7.57
C ALA A 116 -9.60 3.19 8.64
N ALA A 117 -9.26 3.46 9.91
CA ALA A 117 -10.23 3.56 11.00
C ALA A 117 -11.26 4.72 10.84
N LEU A 118 -11.02 5.64 9.91
CA LEU A 118 -11.88 6.78 9.59
C LEU A 118 -12.64 6.61 8.26
N PHE A 119 -12.50 5.45 7.60
CA PHE A 119 -13.18 5.18 6.34
C PHE A 119 -14.69 5.05 6.54
N ASP A 120 -15.44 5.37 5.48
CA ASP A 120 -16.88 5.17 5.43
C ASP A 120 -17.25 3.71 5.12
N THR A 121 -16.28 2.93 4.64
CA THR A 121 -16.37 1.49 4.36
C THR A 121 -15.47 0.70 5.31
N PRO A 122 -15.85 -0.51 5.76
CA PRO A 122 -15.02 -1.27 6.70
C PRO A 122 -13.68 -1.70 6.08
N VAL A 123 -12.62 -1.58 6.87
CA VAL A 123 -11.29 -2.10 6.55
C VAL A 123 -10.83 -2.96 7.72
N GLN A 124 -10.47 -4.21 7.45
CA GLN A 124 -9.98 -5.13 8.46
C GLN A 124 -8.50 -5.42 8.21
N ALA A 125 -7.64 -5.14 9.20
CA ALA A 125 -6.30 -5.71 9.23
C ALA A 125 -6.44 -7.20 9.56
N VAL A 126 -5.91 -8.07 8.70
CA VAL A 126 -6.03 -9.52 8.86
C VAL A 126 -4.68 -10.20 8.67
N SER A 127 -4.53 -11.37 9.29
CA SER A 127 -3.35 -12.23 9.17
C SER A 127 -3.76 -13.53 8.48
N ILE A 128 -3.17 -13.78 7.32
CA ILE A 128 -3.44 -14.97 6.50
C ILE A 128 -2.50 -16.09 6.97
N PRO A 129 -3.00 -17.25 7.41
CA PRO A 129 -2.14 -18.38 7.77
C PRO A 129 -1.20 -18.77 6.63
N TYR A 130 0.10 -18.90 6.90
CA TYR A 130 1.10 -19.23 5.90
C TYR A 130 2.27 -20.00 6.55
N GLU A 131 2.39 -21.28 6.22
CA GLU A 131 3.39 -22.18 6.82
C GLU A 131 3.37 -22.12 8.36
N ASP A 132 4.47 -21.75 9.02
CA ASP A 132 4.60 -21.57 10.46
C ASP A 132 4.42 -20.10 10.93
N THR A 133 3.93 -19.23 10.04
CA THR A 133 3.74 -17.80 10.25
C THR A 133 2.43 -17.30 9.62
N THR A 134 2.32 -15.99 9.38
CA THR A 134 1.17 -15.37 8.71
C THR A 134 1.60 -14.28 7.73
N LEU A 135 0.90 -14.14 6.62
CA LEU A 135 1.03 -12.99 5.72
C LEU A 135 0.13 -11.84 6.19
N PRO A 136 0.66 -10.62 6.35
CA PRO A 136 -0.13 -9.48 6.78
C PRO A 136 -0.94 -8.91 5.61
N ALA A 137 -2.20 -8.57 5.86
CA ALA A 137 -3.14 -8.16 4.82
C ALA A 137 -4.17 -7.15 5.32
N TYR A 138 -4.80 -6.46 4.36
CA TYR A 138 -6.02 -5.70 4.55
C TYR A 138 -7.16 -6.31 3.74
N LEU A 139 -8.31 -6.51 4.40
CA LEU A 139 -9.57 -6.84 3.77
C LEU A 139 -10.45 -5.59 3.75
N PHE A 140 -10.58 -4.99 2.57
CA PHE A 140 -11.47 -3.87 2.29
C PHE A 140 -12.85 -4.40 1.92
N LEU A 141 -13.88 -4.02 2.68
CA LEU A 141 -15.26 -4.46 2.48
C LEU A 141 -16.11 -3.32 1.94
N VAL A 142 -17.04 -3.62 1.03
CA VAL A 142 -17.99 -2.64 0.47
C VAL A 142 -18.87 -2.02 1.55
N ASP A 143 -19.29 -2.84 2.53
CA ASP A 143 -20.11 -2.45 3.68
C ASP A 143 -19.98 -3.50 4.80
N ASP A 144 -20.70 -3.30 5.90
CA ASP A 144 -20.76 -4.18 7.07
C ASP A 144 -21.96 -5.14 7.06
N SER A 145 -22.64 -5.30 5.92
CA SER A 145 -23.85 -6.14 5.81
C SER A 145 -23.59 -7.64 5.97
N GLY A 146 -22.33 -8.06 5.87
CA GLY A 146 -21.94 -9.48 5.81
C GLY A 146 -22.33 -10.18 4.51
N ALA A 147 -22.86 -9.45 3.51
CA ALA A 147 -23.21 -10.03 2.23
C ALA A 147 -21.95 -10.55 1.50
N ALA A 148 -22.03 -11.77 0.98
CA ALA A 148 -20.99 -12.33 0.12
C ALA A 148 -20.88 -11.54 -1.18
N ARG A 149 -19.70 -10.99 -1.47
CA ARG A 149 -19.43 -10.15 -2.63
C ARG A 149 -18.31 -10.70 -3.50
N PRO A 150 -18.28 -10.37 -4.81
CA PRO A 150 -17.11 -10.67 -5.61
C PRO A 150 -15.89 -9.96 -5.01
N THR A 151 -14.75 -10.66 -4.97
CA THR A 151 -13.56 -10.18 -4.27
C THR A 151 -12.36 -10.19 -5.19
N ILE A 152 -11.59 -9.12 -5.17
CA ILE A 152 -10.29 -9.04 -5.82
C ILE A 152 -9.22 -9.39 -4.78
N ILE A 153 -8.42 -10.42 -5.04
CA ILE A 153 -7.16 -10.65 -4.34
C ILE A 153 -6.10 -9.81 -5.04
N TYR A 154 -5.56 -8.81 -4.34
CA TYR A 154 -4.50 -7.95 -4.83
C TYR A 154 -3.14 -8.52 -4.41
N ASN A 155 -2.32 -8.87 -5.40
CA ASN A 155 -0.92 -9.24 -5.22
C ASN A 155 -0.02 -8.05 -5.60
N SER A 156 0.75 -7.57 -4.63
CA SER A 156 1.73 -6.49 -4.78
C SER A 156 2.79 -6.77 -5.86
N GLY A 157 3.45 -5.70 -6.32
CA GLY A 157 4.66 -5.76 -7.13
C GLY A 157 5.94 -5.94 -6.31
N TYR A 158 7.08 -5.54 -6.89
CA TYR A 158 8.39 -5.67 -6.24
C TYR A 158 8.54 -4.72 -5.04
N ASP A 159 8.15 -3.47 -5.22
CA ASP A 159 8.34 -2.36 -4.26
C ASP A 159 7.01 -1.87 -3.63
N SER A 160 5.89 -2.49 -3.99
CA SER A 160 4.55 -2.18 -3.47
C SER A 160 4.34 -2.72 -2.05
N THR A 161 3.36 -2.13 -1.36
CA THR A 161 2.86 -2.64 -0.08
C THR A 161 1.35 -2.82 -0.11
N ARG A 162 0.82 -3.59 0.84
CA ARG A 162 -0.62 -3.78 1.03
C ARG A 162 -1.39 -2.46 1.21
N GLU A 163 -0.82 -1.43 1.82
CA GLU A 163 -1.44 -0.10 1.98
C GLU A 163 -1.63 0.59 0.62
N GLU A 164 -0.64 0.47 -0.27
CA GLU A 164 -0.70 1.05 -1.61
C GLU A 164 -1.87 0.50 -2.44
N SER A 165 -2.28 -0.74 -2.18
CA SER A 165 -3.40 -1.39 -2.87
C SER A 165 -4.70 -0.57 -2.84
N TYR A 166 -4.88 0.26 -1.80
CA TYR A 166 -6.06 1.11 -1.70
C TYR A 166 -6.14 2.11 -2.85
N PHE A 167 -5.01 2.78 -3.13
CA PHE A 167 -4.91 3.78 -4.18
C PHE A 167 -4.85 3.16 -5.57
N VAL A 168 -4.28 1.95 -5.68
CA VAL A 168 -4.17 1.23 -6.96
C VAL A 168 -5.52 0.69 -7.41
N ILE A 169 -6.27 0.03 -6.52
CA ILE A 169 -7.50 -0.67 -6.93
C ILE A 169 -8.62 -0.65 -5.91
N ALA A 170 -8.35 -0.72 -4.59
CA ALA A 170 -9.41 -0.98 -3.62
C ALA A 170 -10.46 0.13 -3.58
N ALA A 171 -10.04 1.40 -3.57
CA ALA A 171 -10.96 2.54 -3.60
C ALA A 171 -11.90 2.51 -4.83
N ALA A 172 -11.41 2.03 -5.98
CA ALA A 172 -12.19 1.91 -7.21
C ALA A 172 -13.13 0.68 -7.18
N ALA A 173 -12.64 -0.45 -6.65
CA ALA A 173 -13.34 -1.72 -6.57
C ALA A 173 -14.53 -1.65 -5.61
N LEU A 174 -14.35 -1.03 -4.44
CA LEU A 174 -15.41 -0.85 -3.44
C LEU A 174 -16.61 -0.11 -4.01
N ARG A 175 -16.38 0.98 -4.77
CA ARG A 175 -17.45 1.75 -5.44
C ARG A 175 -18.21 0.96 -6.51
N ARG A 176 -17.68 -0.19 -6.92
CA ARG A 176 -18.27 -1.10 -7.91
C ARG A 176 -18.83 -2.37 -7.28
N GLY A 177 -18.85 -2.45 -5.95
CA GLY A 177 -19.41 -3.58 -5.22
C GLY A 177 -18.48 -4.77 -5.08
N TYR A 178 -17.16 -4.58 -5.25
CA TYR A 178 -16.14 -5.61 -5.03
C TYR A 178 -15.42 -5.38 -3.70
N ASN A 179 -15.27 -6.44 -2.92
CA ASN A 179 -14.32 -6.45 -1.80
C ASN A 179 -12.89 -6.59 -2.34
N VAL A 180 -11.89 -6.22 -1.55
CA VAL A 180 -10.47 -6.42 -1.90
C VAL A 180 -9.71 -7.01 -0.73
N LEU A 181 -9.01 -8.13 -0.98
CA LEU A 181 -8.03 -8.70 -0.06
C LEU A 181 -6.64 -8.41 -0.60
N ALA A 182 -5.91 -7.50 0.05
CA ALA A 182 -4.55 -7.11 -0.32
C ALA A 182 -3.56 -7.59 0.72
N PHE A 183 -2.52 -8.29 0.31
CA PHE A 183 -1.54 -8.89 1.22
C PHE A 183 -0.10 -8.57 0.78
N ASP A 184 0.82 -8.63 1.74
CA ASP A 184 2.25 -8.68 1.44
C ASP A 184 2.73 -10.14 1.49
N GLY A 185 3.20 -10.66 0.35
CA GLY A 185 3.80 -11.99 0.26
C GLY A 185 5.30 -12.01 0.57
N PRO A 186 5.93 -13.20 0.64
CA PRO A 186 7.38 -13.32 0.83
C PRO A 186 8.16 -12.47 -0.19
N GLY A 187 9.11 -11.67 0.29
CA GLY A 187 9.89 -10.73 -0.53
C GLY A 187 9.21 -9.39 -0.79
N GLN A 188 8.03 -9.14 -0.23
CA GLN A 188 7.24 -7.92 -0.46
C GLN A 188 6.87 -7.26 0.88
N GLY A 189 6.76 -5.93 0.86
CA GLY A 189 6.24 -5.11 1.98
C GLY A 189 6.68 -5.57 3.38
N ALA A 190 5.73 -5.67 4.30
CA ALA A 190 5.99 -6.07 5.68
C ALA A 190 6.44 -7.53 5.83
N ALA A 191 6.02 -8.44 4.94
CA ALA A 191 6.46 -9.82 5.00
C ALA A 191 7.98 -9.92 4.84
N LEU A 192 8.58 -9.11 3.96
CA LEU A 192 10.04 -8.98 3.89
C LEU A 192 10.61 -8.14 5.03
N ARG A 193 10.07 -6.93 5.25
CA ARG A 193 10.70 -5.92 6.11
C ARG A 193 10.61 -6.26 7.60
N GLU A 194 9.51 -6.85 8.04
CA GLU A 194 9.24 -7.15 9.45
C GLU A 194 9.47 -8.63 9.76
N GLN A 195 9.01 -9.52 8.88
CA GLN A 195 9.07 -10.97 9.11
C GLN A 195 10.28 -11.65 8.44
N LYS A 196 11.03 -10.94 7.59
CA LYS A 196 12.20 -11.45 6.85
C LYS A 196 11.87 -12.64 5.93
N LEU A 197 10.61 -12.76 5.51
CA LEU A 197 10.19 -13.72 4.51
C LEU A 197 10.73 -13.24 3.15
N VAL A 198 11.58 -14.06 2.54
CA VAL A 198 12.23 -13.73 1.26
C VAL A 198 11.43 -14.27 0.08
N MET A 199 11.56 -13.63 -1.08
CA MET A 199 10.90 -14.04 -2.32
C MET A 199 11.19 -15.50 -2.65
N ARG A 200 10.17 -16.23 -3.07
CA ARG A 200 10.28 -17.63 -3.53
C ARG A 200 9.86 -17.78 -4.99
N PRO A 201 10.46 -18.73 -5.74
CA PRO A 201 10.18 -18.86 -7.17
C PRO A 201 8.85 -19.55 -7.48
N ASP A 202 8.29 -20.34 -6.56
CA ASP A 202 7.06 -21.13 -6.68
C ASP A 202 5.86 -20.39 -6.07
N TRP A 203 5.44 -19.31 -6.73
CA TRP A 203 4.43 -18.38 -6.20
C TRP A 203 3.02 -19.01 -6.03
N GLU A 204 2.73 -20.12 -6.70
CA GLU A 204 1.56 -20.95 -6.44
C GLU A 204 1.43 -21.40 -4.98
N ALA A 205 2.56 -21.58 -4.28
CA ALA A 205 2.60 -21.90 -2.86
C ALA A 205 2.25 -20.70 -1.94
N VAL A 206 2.30 -19.47 -2.47
CA VAL A 206 1.88 -18.24 -1.76
C VAL A 206 0.41 -17.96 -2.00
N ILE A 207 -0.08 -18.13 -3.23
CA ILE A 207 -1.47 -17.82 -3.58
C ILE A 207 -2.45 -18.83 -3.00
N THR A 208 -2.12 -20.11 -2.96
CA THR A 208 -3.00 -21.16 -2.39
C THR A 208 -3.50 -20.82 -0.98
N PRO A 209 -2.64 -20.54 0.03
CA PRO A 209 -3.10 -20.19 1.37
C PRO A 209 -3.88 -18.86 1.43
N VAL A 210 -3.61 -17.91 0.52
CA VAL A 210 -4.38 -16.65 0.43
C VAL A 210 -5.81 -16.93 -0.06
N VAL A 211 -5.96 -17.79 -1.07
CA VAL A 211 -7.27 -18.23 -1.57
C VAL A 211 -7.99 -19.07 -0.52
N ASP A 212 -7.31 -20.01 0.14
CA ASP A 212 -7.89 -20.82 1.21
C ASP A 212 -8.42 -19.93 2.34
N TYR A 213 -7.64 -18.93 2.77
CA TYR A 213 -8.09 -17.93 3.73
C TYR A 213 -9.33 -17.18 3.23
N ALA A 214 -9.32 -16.72 1.98
CA ALA A 214 -10.46 -16.01 1.40
C ALA A 214 -11.74 -16.87 1.39
N LEU A 215 -11.63 -18.18 1.15
CA LEU A 215 -12.74 -19.12 1.19
C LEU A 215 -13.30 -19.35 2.61
N THR A 216 -12.56 -19.01 3.67
CA THR A 216 -13.08 -19.04 5.05
C THR A 216 -13.95 -17.84 5.41
N ARG A 217 -13.96 -16.79 4.57
CA ARG A 217 -14.63 -15.52 4.85
C ARG A 217 -16.04 -15.50 4.27
N GLY A 218 -17.06 -15.37 5.12
CA GLY A 218 -18.46 -15.32 4.70
C GLY A 218 -18.81 -14.11 3.84
N GLU A 219 -18.02 -13.03 3.94
CA GLU A 219 -18.18 -11.81 3.15
C GLU A 219 -17.64 -11.96 1.72
N ILE A 220 -16.93 -13.05 1.42
CA ILE A 220 -16.34 -13.33 0.10
C ILE A 220 -17.20 -14.38 -0.62
N ALA A 221 -17.66 -14.05 -1.83
CA ALA A 221 -18.34 -15.01 -2.68
C ALA A 221 -17.32 -15.99 -3.28
N ALA A 222 -17.34 -17.25 -2.81
CA ALA A 222 -16.38 -18.30 -3.17
C ALA A 222 -16.30 -18.58 -4.68
N ASP A 223 -17.38 -18.35 -5.44
CA ASP A 223 -17.46 -18.52 -6.89
C ASP A 223 -17.04 -17.27 -7.69
N LYS A 224 -16.62 -16.19 -7.02
CA LYS A 224 -16.34 -14.88 -7.63
C LYS A 224 -15.08 -14.24 -7.07
N ILE A 225 -13.98 -14.98 -7.07
CA ILE A 225 -12.65 -14.48 -6.71
C ILE A 225 -11.87 -14.14 -7.97
N VAL A 226 -11.31 -12.93 -8.01
CA VAL A 226 -10.44 -12.45 -9.09
C VAL A 226 -9.04 -12.25 -8.53
N LEU A 227 -8.03 -12.80 -9.19
CA LEU A 227 -6.64 -12.55 -8.83
C LEU A 227 -6.10 -11.40 -9.69
N PHE A 228 -5.60 -10.34 -9.03
CA PHE A 228 -5.02 -9.16 -9.67
C PHE A 228 -3.55 -9.02 -9.27
N GLY A 229 -2.66 -8.95 -10.26
CA GLY A 229 -1.23 -8.75 -10.04
C GLY A 229 -0.78 -7.37 -10.50
N TYR A 230 -0.15 -6.60 -9.60
CA TYR A 230 0.40 -5.28 -9.92
C TYR A 230 1.89 -5.36 -10.24
N SER A 231 2.33 -4.82 -11.38
CA SER A 231 3.74 -4.85 -11.82
C SER A 231 4.30 -6.28 -11.84
N LEU A 232 5.39 -6.57 -11.10
CA LEU A 232 5.92 -7.94 -10.89
C LEU A 232 4.83 -8.92 -10.45
N GLY A 233 3.84 -8.46 -9.67
CA GLY A 233 2.68 -9.22 -9.27
C GLY A 233 1.93 -9.84 -10.45
N GLY A 234 1.93 -9.21 -11.63
CA GLY A 234 1.32 -9.75 -12.84
C GLY A 234 1.97 -11.07 -13.30
N TYR A 235 3.30 -11.16 -13.22
CA TYR A 235 4.02 -12.41 -13.48
C TYR A 235 3.75 -13.45 -12.38
N LEU A 236 3.76 -13.02 -11.12
CA LEU A 236 3.55 -13.89 -9.96
C LEU A 236 2.16 -14.54 -9.96
N VAL A 237 1.11 -13.76 -10.24
CA VAL A 237 -0.26 -14.29 -10.34
C VAL A 237 -0.46 -15.16 -11.57
N ALA A 238 0.19 -14.85 -12.70
CA ALA A 238 0.13 -15.69 -13.90
C ALA A 238 0.79 -17.07 -13.68
N ARG A 239 1.76 -17.17 -12.78
CA ARG A 239 2.35 -18.46 -12.38
C ARG A 239 1.46 -19.28 -11.46
N ALA A 240 0.61 -18.62 -10.68
CA ALA A 240 -0.29 -19.27 -9.73
C ALA A 240 -1.67 -19.62 -10.32
N ALA A 241 -2.00 -19.09 -11.51
CA ALA A 241 -3.30 -19.23 -12.17
C ALA A 241 -3.45 -20.55 -12.96
#